data_AF-A0A161JDB6-F1
#
_entry.id   AF-A0A161JDB6-F1
#
_cell.length_a   1.000
_cell.length_b   1.000
_cell.length_c   1.000
_cell.angle_alpha   90.00
_cell.angle_beta   90.00
_cell.angle_gamma   90.00
#
_symmetry.space_group_name_H-M   'P 1'
#
loop_
_entity.id
_entity.type
_entity.pdbx_description
1 polymer ?
#
loop_
_entity_poly.entity_id
_entity_poly.type
_entity_poly.pdbx_seq_one_letter_code
_entity_poly.pdbx_strand_id
1 'polypeptide(L)'
;MLAEYKRTTNIGVGLGLIGSIIGRVLMESGSEDLGVLIALVGLGVFIWGCSQYAKAKGHSPLWGALGILSLIGLLVLFFLPDRHKEAAA
;
A
#
# COMPACT_ATOMS: atom_id res chain seq x y z
N MET A 1 -4.96 13.82 -5.30
CA MET A 1 -3.80 13.39 -4.53
C MET A 1 -2.86 14.57 -4.47
N LEU A 2 -2.54 15.01 -3.27
CA LEU A 2 -1.51 16.02 -3.04
C LEU A 2 -0.13 15.50 -3.49
N ALA A 3 0.65 16.36 -4.15
CA ALA A 3 1.94 15.97 -4.74
C ALA A 3 2.97 15.50 -3.69
N GLU A 4 2.94 16.06 -2.48
CA GLU A 4 3.81 15.70 -1.35
C GLU A 4 3.69 14.22 -0.97
N TYR A 5 2.48 13.67 -1.02
CA TYR A 5 2.20 12.28 -0.66
C TYR A 5 2.39 11.30 -1.82
N LYS A 6 2.54 11.79 -3.06
CA LYS A 6 2.68 10.95 -4.25
C LYS A 6 3.93 10.08 -4.19
N ARG A 7 5.05 10.66 -3.77
CA ARG A 7 6.33 9.94 -3.65
C ARG A 7 6.26 8.86 -2.56
N THR A 8 5.79 9.20 -1.36
CA THR A 8 5.70 8.25 -0.23
C THR A 8 4.70 7.13 -0.51
N THR A 9 3.57 7.45 -1.15
CA THR A 9 2.58 6.46 -1.60
C THR A 9 3.18 5.49 -2.61
N ASN A 10 3.83 6.01 -3.67
CA ASN A 10 4.41 5.16 -4.70
C ASN A 10 5.51 4.25 -4.15
N ILE A 11 6.35 4.76 -3.24
CA ILE A 11 7.39 3.97 -2.57
C ILE A 11 6.76 2.89 -1.69
N GLY A 12 5.80 3.24 -0.83
CA GLY A 12 5.18 2.28 0.08
C GLY A 12 4.38 1.20 -0.66
N VAL A 13 3.54 1.59 -1.62
CA VAL A 13 2.76 0.63 -2.43
C VAL A 13 3.67 -0.22 -3.30
N GLY A 14 4.64 0.39 -3.99
CA GLY A 14 5.56 -0.32 -4.88
C GLY A 14 6.49 -1.28 -4.14
N LEU A 15 7.22 -0.79 -3.13
CA LEU A 15 8.12 -1.64 -2.34
C LEU A 15 7.37 -2.71 -1.56
N GLY A 16 6.19 -2.39 -1.03
CA GLY A 16 5.36 -3.36 -0.32
C GLY A 16 4.90 -4.51 -1.21
N LEU A 17 4.49 -4.21 -2.45
CA LEU A 17 4.09 -5.23 -3.42
C LEU A 17 5.29 -6.09 -3.86
N ILE A 18 6.42 -5.46 -4.18
CA ILE A 18 7.65 -6.16 -4.58
C ILE A 18 8.13 -7.07 -3.44
N GLY A 19 8.19 -6.56 -2.20
CA GLY A 19 8.57 -7.35 -1.04
C GLY A 19 7.64 -8.54 -0.80
N SER A 20 6.32 -8.33 -0.96
CA SER A 20 5.35 -9.43 -0.83
C SER A 20 5.54 -10.52 -1.89
N ILE A 21 5.87 -10.14 -3.13
CA ILE A 21 6.15 -11.09 -4.22
C ILE A 21 7.46 -11.84 -3.95
N ILE A 22 8.53 -11.13 -3.60
CA ILE A 22 9.84 -11.73 -3.26
C ILE A 22 9.68 -12.72 -2.11
N GLY A 23 9.00 -12.33 -1.03
CA GLY A 23 8.72 -13.20 0.10
C GLY A 23 8.01 -14.49 -0.31
N ARG A 24 7.01 -14.38 -1.19
CA ARG A 24 6.29 -15.55 -1.71
C ARG A 24 7.17 -16.48 -2.55
N VAL A 25 8.01 -15.93 -3.42
CA VAL A 25 8.97 -16.72 -4.21
C VAL A 25 9.97 -17.45 -3.30
N LEU A 26 10.44 -16.81 -2.23
CA LEU A 26 11.35 -17.42 -1.26
C LEU A 26 10.72 -18.56 -0.45
N MET A 27 9.43 -18.44 -0.13
CA MET A 27 8.68 -19.53 0.49
C MET A 27 8.61 -20.75 -0.44
N GLU A 28 8.42 -20.53 -1.73
CA GLU A 28 8.38 -21.61 -2.74
C GLU A 28 9.76 -22.19 -3.06
N SER A 29 10.85 -21.45 -2.79
CA SER A 29 12.22 -21.88 -3.05
C SER A 29 12.89 -22.62 -1.89
N GLY A 30 12.15 -22.98 -0.83
CA GLY A 30 12.66 -23.70 0.34
C GLY A 30 13.31 -22.81 1.42
N SER A 31 13.12 -21.49 1.35
CA SER A 31 13.53 -20.53 2.40
C SER A 31 12.31 -19.97 3.12
N GLU A 32 11.49 -20.85 3.68
CA GLU A 32 10.17 -20.55 4.24
C GLU A 32 10.21 -19.43 5.30
N ASP A 33 11.06 -19.55 6.33
CA ASP A 33 11.13 -18.57 7.43
C ASP A 33 11.47 -17.16 6.93
N LEU A 34 12.47 -17.06 6.04
CA LEU A 34 12.93 -15.81 5.46
C LEU A 34 11.87 -15.23 4.50
N GLY A 35 11.20 -16.10 3.74
CA GLY A 35 10.10 -15.73 2.86
C GLY A 35 8.90 -15.16 3.61
N VAL A 36 8.49 -15.80 4.71
CA VAL A 36 7.43 -15.31 5.60
C VAL A 36 7.81 -13.95 6.19
N LEU A 37 9.03 -13.79 6.70
CA LEU A 37 9.49 -12.52 7.27
C LEU A 37 9.42 -11.39 6.23
N ILE A 38 9.93 -11.63 5.02
CA ILE A 38 9.94 -10.64 3.94
C ILE A 38 8.52 -10.33 3.47
N ALA A 39 7.64 -11.33 3.38
CA ALA A 39 6.24 -11.13 3.03
C ALA A 39 5.50 -10.27 4.06
N LEU A 40 5.72 -10.50 5.36
CA LEU A 40 5.13 -9.70 6.44
C LEU A 40 5.64 -8.26 6.44
N VAL A 41 6.94 -8.05 6.23
CA VAL A 41 7.52 -6.71 6.10
C VAL A 41 6.96 -6.01 4.86
N GLY A 42 6.88 -6.70 3.72
CA GLY A 42 6.28 -6.20 2.49
C GLY A 42 4.82 -5.78 2.69
N LEU A 43 4.03 -6.59 3.38
CA LEU A 43 2.65 -6.27 3.73
C LEU A 43 2.56 -5.03 4.63
N GLY A 44 3.42 -4.91 5.65
CA GLY A 44 3.47 -3.73 6.51
C GLY A 44 3.78 -2.44 5.74
N VAL A 45 4.78 -2.49 4.85
CA VAL A 45 5.15 -1.36 3.98
C VAL A 45 4.03 -1.03 2.99
N PHE A 46 3.33 -2.04 2.48
CA PHE A 46 2.18 -1.86 1.58
C PHE A 46 1.01 -1.15 2.28
N ILE A 47 0.65 -1.58 3.50
CA ILE A 47 -0.40 -0.97 4.31
C ILE A 47 -0.04 0.48 4.65
N TRP A 48 1.22 0.74 5.00
CA TRP A 48 1.70 2.11 5.20
C TRP A 48 1.56 2.95 3.92
N GLY A 49 1.95 2.42 2.75
CA GLY A 49 1.75 3.06 1.46
C GLY A 49 0.27 3.37 1.17
N CYS A 50 -0.63 2.45 1.47
CA CYS A 50 -2.08 2.63 1.35
C CYS A 50 -2.62 3.70 2.32
N SER A 51 -2.06 3.79 3.52
CA SER A 51 -2.43 4.82 4.51
C SER A 51 -2.03 6.21 4.03
N GLN A 52 -0.86 6.33 3.40
CA GLN A 52 -0.41 7.56 2.75
C GLN A 52 -1.26 7.88 1.52
N TYR A 53 -1.69 6.87 0.76
CA TYR A 53 -2.62 7.02 -0.37
C TYR A 53 -3.94 7.66 0.08
N ALA A 54 -4.55 7.15 1.17
CA ALA A 54 -5.78 7.69 1.73
C ALA A 54 -5.63 9.14 2.21
N LYS A 55 -4.56 9.42 2.98
CA LYS A 55 -4.21 10.78 3.42
C LYS A 55 -4.04 11.73 2.24
N ALA A 56 -3.40 11.27 1.16
CA ALA A 56 -3.17 12.08 -0.03
C ALA A 56 -4.45 12.54 -0.74
N LYS A 57 -5.56 11.82 -0.53
CA LYS A 57 -6.90 12.12 -1.05
C LYS A 57 -7.78 12.86 -0.03
N GLY A 58 -7.25 13.21 1.14
CA GLY A 58 -7.98 13.93 2.19
C GLY A 58 -8.84 13.04 3.08
N HIS A 59 -8.57 11.73 3.11
CA HIS A 59 -9.27 10.78 3.99
C HIS A 59 -8.42 10.40 5.21
N SER A 60 -9.07 9.82 6.23
CA SER A 60 -8.38 9.29 7.40
C SER A 60 -7.38 8.19 7.00
N PRO A 61 -6.17 8.14 7.59
CA PRO A 61 -5.20 7.07 7.33
C PRO A 61 -5.72 5.67 7.63
N LEU A 62 -6.76 5.52 8.44
CA LEU A 62 -7.37 4.21 8.74
C LEU A 62 -7.89 3.51 7.48
N TRP A 63 -8.25 4.25 6.43
CA TRP A 63 -8.59 3.68 5.12
C TRP A 63 -7.43 2.89 4.49
N GLY A 64 -6.19 3.14 4.93
CA GLY A 64 -5.02 2.35 4.54
C GLY A 64 -5.05 0.89 5.00
N ALA A 65 -5.84 0.56 6.03
CA ALA A 65 -6.05 -0.82 6.46
C ALA A 65 -6.69 -1.70 5.38
N LEU A 66 -7.38 -1.08 4.39
CA LEU A 66 -7.84 -1.80 3.20
C LEU A 66 -6.68 -2.47 2.46
N GLY A 67 -5.44 -2.00 2.59
CA GLY A 67 -4.25 -2.64 2.06
C GLY A 67 -4.04 -4.09 2.50
N ILE A 68 -4.66 -4.54 3.60
CA ILE A 68 -4.69 -5.97 3.99
C ILE A 68 -5.34 -6.84 2.90
N LEU A 69 -6.30 -6.28 2.16
CA LEU A 69 -6.95 -6.92 0.99
C LEU A 69 -6.07 -6.86 -0.27
N SER A 70 -4.79 -6.48 -0.15
CA SER A 70 -3.83 -6.38 -1.25
C SER A 70 -4.35 -5.49 -2.38
N LEU A 71 -4.27 -5.96 -3.63
CA LEU A 71 -4.70 -5.24 -4.84
C LEU A 71 -6.18 -4.85 -4.81
N ILE A 72 -7.05 -5.65 -4.20
CA ILE A 72 -8.49 -5.31 -4.09
C ILE A 72 -8.66 -4.08 -3.20
N GLY A 73 -7.96 -4.03 -2.07
CA GLY A 73 -7.95 -2.86 -1.20
C GLY A 73 -7.42 -1.61 -1.89
N LEU A 74 -6.35 -1.77 -2.67
CA LEU A 74 -5.77 -0.68 -3.47
C LEU A 74 -6.74 -0.18 -4.55
N LEU A 75 -7.51 -1.07 -5.19
CA LEU A 75 -8.56 -0.67 -6.14
C LEU A 75 -9.67 0.14 -5.46
N VAL A 76 -10.10 -0.26 -4.27
CA VAL A 76 -11.07 0.52 -3.49
C VAL A 76 -10.51 1.92 -3.16
N LEU A 77 -9.24 2.00 -2.72
CA LEU A 77 -8.54 3.26 -2.49
C LEU A 77 -8.42 4.09 -3.77
N PHE A 78 -8.24 3.46 -4.94
CA PHE A 78 -8.17 4.13 -6.22
C PHE A 78 -9.47 4.84 -6.59
N PHE A 79 -10.63 4.23 -6.32
CA PHE A 79 -11.95 4.85 -6.52
C PHE A 79 -12.37 5.80 -5.38
N LEU A 80 -11.63 5.83 -4.28
CA LEU A 80 -11.93 6.74 -3.17
C LEU A 80 -11.95 8.20 -3.65
N PRO A 81 -12.99 8.99 -3.32
CA PRO A 81 -13.11 10.39 -3.74
C PRO A 81 -11.91 11.23 -3.32
N ASP A 82 -11.51 12.18 -4.16
CA ASP A 82 -10.37 13.04 -3.92
C ASP A 82 -10.84 14.40 -3.39
N ARG A 83 -10.98 14.50 -2.06
CA ARG A 83 -11.55 15.68 -1.40
C ARG A 83 -10.75 16.96 -1.65
N HIS A 84 -9.45 16.83 -1.95
CA HIS A 84 -8.61 17.99 -2.30
C HIS A 84 -8.89 18.52 -3.71
N LYS A 85 -9.31 17.66 -4.65
CA LYS A 85 -9.72 18.09 -5.98
C LYS A 85 -11.13 18.67 -5.96
N GLU A 86 -12.03 18.05 -5.20
CA GLU A 86 -13.42 18.50 -5.07
C GLU A 86 -13.55 19.85 -4.37
N ALA A 87 -12.71 20.13 -3.37
CA ALA A 87 -12.67 21.44 -2.70
C ALA A 87 -12.06 22.57 -3.55
N ALA A 88 -11.42 22.23 -4.68
CA ALA A 88 -10.79 23.17 -5.60
C ALA A 88 -11.59 23.38 -6.90
N ALA A 89 -12.74 22.72 -7.03
CA ALA A 89 -13.67 22.80 -8.17
C ALA A 89 -14.92 23.58 -7.79
#